data_AF-A0A4R7K212-F1
#
_entry.id   AF-A0A4R7K212-F1
#
_cell.length_a   1.000
_cell.length_b   1.000
_cell.length_c   1.000
_cell.angle_alpha   90.00
_cell.angle_beta   90.00
_cell.angle_gamma   90.00
#
_symmetry.space_group_name_H-M   'P 1'
#
loop_
_entity.id
_entity.type
_entity.pdbx_description
1 polymer ?
#
loop_
_entity_poly.entity_id
_entity_poly.type
_entity_poly.pdbx_seq_one_letter_code
_entity_poly.pdbx_strand_id
1 'polypeptide(L)'
;MVVQIEDSQLVKQYIQGDERAIEALINRHNSRLTGFIYSKVGDRELTEDIFQDTFMKVIRTLKKGAYNEEGKFLPWVMRIAHNLVIDHFRKHNRMPMYNSKESYNIFSLLGDDKLNAEKQLIKEQIDSDLLRMIKELPEDQQEVLEMRIYKDMSFKEISDNTGVSINTALGRMRYALINLRKLVEANNIVLTN
;
A
#
# COMPACT_ATOMS: atom_id res chain seq x y z
N MET A 1 13.46 27.65 -15.99
CA MET A 1 13.30 26.54 -15.02
C MET A 1 11.91 26.65 -14.44
N VAL A 2 11.02 25.69 -14.71
CA VAL A 2 9.73 25.65 -14.02
C VAL A 2 9.99 25.03 -12.65
N VAL A 3 9.79 25.79 -11.58
CA VAL A 3 9.93 25.26 -10.21
C VAL A 3 8.76 24.32 -9.99
N GLN A 4 9.04 23.01 -9.92
CA GLN A 4 8.03 22.01 -9.65
C GLN A 4 7.64 22.09 -8.17
N ILE A 5 6.40 22.50 -7.90
CA ILE A 5 5.86 22.59 -6.54
C ILE A 5 5.73 21.17 -5.97
N GLU A 6 6.25 20.93 -4.77
CA GLU A 6 6.14 19.66 -4.05
C GLU A 6 4.69 19.25 -3.79
N ASP A 7 4.42 17.94 -3.74
CA ASP A 7 3.08 17.41 -3.44
C ASP A 7 2.53 17.94 -2.11
N SER A 8 3.38 18.03 -1.08
CA SER A 8 3.00 18.54 0.24
C SER A 8 2.51 19.99 0.18
N GLN A 9 3.08 20.80 -0.70
CA GLN A 9 2.70 22.19 -0.89
C GLN A 9 1.39 22.31 -1.66
N LEU A 10 1.18 21.49 -2.70
CA LEU A 10 -0.10 21.43 -3.41
C LEU A 10 -1.23 20.95 -2.48
N VAL A 11 -0.96 19.98 -1.62
CA VAL A 11 -1.93 19.54 -0.60
C VAL A 11 -2.30 20.69 0.34
N LYS A 12 -1.32 21.48 0.82
CA LYS A 12 -1.58 22.65 1.68
C LYS A 12 -2.43 23.70 0.96
N GLN A 13 -2.09 24.01 -0.29
CA GLN A 13 -2.85 24.97 -1.11
C GLN A 13 -4.30 24.49 -1.32
N TYR A 14 -4.49 23.21 -1.59
CA TYR A 14 -5.83 22.63 -1.75
C TYR A 14 -6.67 22.74 -0.47
N ILE A 15 -6.09 22.39 0.67
CA ILE A 15 -6.76 22.51 1.99
C ILE A 15 -7.14 23.97 2.28
N GLN A 16 -6.35 24.93 1.79
CA GLN A 16 -6.63 26.37 1.91
C GLN A 16 -7.65 26.91 0.89
N GLY A 17 -8.17 26.05 0.00
CA GLY A 17 -9.25 26.38 -0.95
C GLY A 17 -8.80 26.56 -2.41
N ASP A 18 -7.53 26.33 -2.75
CA ASP A 18 -7.09 26.37 -4.14
C ASP A 18 -7.41 25.06 -4.88
N GLU A 19 -8.56 25.03 -5.55
CA GLU A 19 -9.01 23.86 -6.34
C GLU A 19 -8.07 23.54 -7.52
N ARG A 20 -7.20 24.45 -7.97
CA ARG A 20 -6.21 24.13 -9.03
C ARG A 20 -5.11 23.21 -8.50
N ALA A 21 -4.86 23.25 -7.19
CA ALA A 21 -3.83 22.43 -6.58
C ALA A 21 -4.20 20.93 -6.60
N ILE A 22 -5.49 20.58 -6.48
CA ILE A 22 -5.92 19.17 -6.63
C ILE A 22 -5.83 18.70 -8.07
N GLU A 23 -6.17 19.55 -9.05
CA GLU A 23 -6.02 19.24 -10.46
C GLU A 23 -4.54 18.94 -10.80
N ALA A 24 -3.62 19.74 -10.27
CA ALA A 24 -2.19 19.50 -10.42
C ALA A 24 -1.74 18.16 -9.82
N LEU A 25 -2.25 17.78 -8.65
CA LEU A 25 -1.98 16.49 -8.01
C LEU A 25 -2.54 15.31 -8.83
N ILE A 26 -3.77 15.43 -9.33
CA ILE A 26 -4.42 14.41 -10.17
C ILE A 26 -3.61 14.20 -11.44
N ASN A 27 -3.34 15.27 -12.19
CA ASN A 27 -2.62 15.20 -13.46
C ASN A 27 -1.21 14.63 -13.29
N ARG A 28 -0.51 15.03 -12.23
CA ARG A 28 0.84 14.53 -11.90
C ARG A 28 0.88 13.03 -11.67
N HIS A 29 -0.13 12.47 -11.01
CA HIS A 29 -0.13 11.08 -10.56
C HIS A 29 -1.02 10.16 -11.40
N ASN A 30 -1.73 10.70 -12.40
CA ASN A 30 -2.69 9.97 -13.22
C ASN A 30 -2.09 8.69 -13.82
N SER A 31 -1.03 8.83 -14.62
CA SER A 31 -0.44 7.69 -15.34
C SER A 31 0.00 6.56 -14.39
N ARG A 32 0.61 6.89 -13.25
CA ARG A 32 1.07 5.90 -12.26
C ARG A 32 -0.09 5.19 -11.60
N LEU A 33 -1.11 5.93 -11.18
CA LEU A 33 -2.28 5.37 -10.50
C LEU A 33 -3.12 4.50 -11.44
N THR A 34 -3.40 5.00 -12.64
CA THR A 34 -4.14 4.28 -13.68
C THR A 34 -3.42 3.01 -14.10
N GLY A 35 -2.10 3.08 -14.33
CA GLY A 35 -1.30 1.90 -14.64
C GLY A 35 -1.30 0.85 -13.52
N PHE A 36 -1.21 1.29 -12.27
CA PHE A 36 -1.33 0.40 -11.11
C PHE A 36 -2.70 -0.28 -11.02
N ILE A 37 -3.79 0.49 -11.09
CA ILE A 37 -5.14 -0.07 -11.02
C ILE A 37 -5.36 -1.05 -12.17
N TYR A 38 -5.03 -0.66 -13.40
CA TYR A 38 -5.15 -1.51 -14.59
C TYR A 38 -4.36 -2.81 -14.47
N SER A 39 -3.13 -2.77 -13.92
CA SER A 39 -2.33 -3.98 -13.68
C SER A 39 -3.00 -4.98 -12.74
N LYS A 40 -3.95 -4.54 -11.91
CA LYS A 40 -4.69 -5.39 -10.97
C LYS A 40 -6.03 -5.85 -11.51
N VAL A 41 -6.73 -5.00 -12.27
CA VAL A 41 -8.10 -5.32 -12.71
C VAL A 41 -8.20 -5.80 -14.15
N GLY A 42 -7.23 -5.44 -15.01
CA GLY A 42 -7.18 -5.83 -16.43
C GLY A 42 -8.30 -5.24 -17.30
N ASP A 43 -9.16 -4.40 -16.73
CA ASP A 43 -10.34 -3.81 -17.37
C ASP A 43 -10.26 -2.28 -17.35
N ARG A 44 -10.51 -1.64 -18.50
CA ARG A 44 -10.33 -0.19 -18.66
C ARG A 44 -11.44 0.63 -18.01
N GLU A 45 -12.69 0.17 -18.10
CA GLU A 45 -13.84 0.88 -17.54
C GLU A 45 -13.78 0.84 -16.01
N LEU A 46 -13.53 -0.35 -15.45
CA LEU A 46 -13.31 -0.53 -14.02
C LEU A 46 -12.08 0.23 -13.50
N THR A 47 -11.03 0.36 -14.32
CA THR A 47 -9.86 1.17 -13.95
C THR A 47 -10.24 2.63 -13.76
N GLU A 48 -11.01 3.19 -14.69
CA GLU A 48 -11.49 4.58 -14.62
C GLU A 48 -12.41 4.79 -13.41
N ASP A 49 -13.33 3.87 -13.15
CA ASP A 49 -14.22 3.93 -11.99
C ASP A 49 -13.44 3.94 -10.66
N ILE A 50 -12.49 3.01 -10.49
CA ILE A 50 -11.66 2.94 -9.27
C ILE A 50 -10.76 4.19 -9.15
N PHE A 51 -10.24 4.70 -10.27
CA PHE A 51 -9.45 5.92 -10.30
C PHE A 51 -10.26 7.12 -9.77
N GLN A 52 -11.48 7.30 -10.29
CA GLN A 52 -12.40 8.35 -9.85
C GLN A 52 -12.76 8.20 -8.37
N ASP A 53 -13.13 6.99 -7.93
CA ASP A 53 -13.44 6.71 -6.52
C ASP A 53 -12.24 6.99 -5.60
N THR A 54 -11.03 6.69 -6.07
CA THR A 54 -9.79 6.99 -5.33
C THR A 54 -9.66 8.49 -5.09
N PHE A 55 -9.76 9.31 -6.15
CA PHE A 55 -9.62 10.75 -5.99
C PHE A 55 -10.80 11.40 -5.27
N MET A 56 -12.00 10.84 -5.37
CA MET A 56 -13.14 11.26 -4.55
C MET A 56 -12.88 11.01 -3.05
N LYS A 57 -12.30 9.87 -2.68
CA LYS A 57 -11.88 9.60 -1.29
C LYS A 57 -10.75 10.52 -0.84
N VAL A 58 -9.77 10.80 -1.71
CA VAL A 58 -8.67 11.75 -1.44
C VAL A 58 -9.23 13.14 -1.12
N ILE A 59 -10.04 13.69 -2.04
CA ILE A 59 -10.68 15.01 -1.89
C ILE A 59 -11.48 15.11 -0.59
N ARG A 60 -12.33 14.11 -0.32
CA ARG A 60 -13.13 14.08 0.91
C ARG A 60 -12.26 14.05 2.17
N THR A 61 -11.13 13.34 2.13
CA THR A 61 -10.22 13.24 3.29
C THR A 61 -9.46 14.55 3.52
N LEU A 62 -8.97 15.17 2.45
CA LEU A 62 -8.29 16.46 2.51
C LEU A 62 -9.24 17.57 3.01
N LYS A 63 -10.46 17.66 2.46
CA LYS A 63 -11.47 18.66 2.88
C LYS A 63 -11.92 18.49 4.34
N LYS A 64 -11.87 17.26 4.88
CA LYS A 64 -12.15 16.98 6.29
C LYS A 64 -10.98 17.28 7.23
N GLY A 65 -9.81 17.65 6.71
CA GLY A 65 -8.60 17.84 7.51
C GLY A 65 -8.08 16.56 8.16
N ALA A 66 -8.47 15.39 7.65
CA ALA A 66 -8.12 14.08 8.24
C ALA A 66 -6.84 13.47 7.64
N TYR A 67 -6.14 14.21 6.78
CA TYR A 67 -4.86 13.80 6.21
C TYR A 67 -3.71 14.15 7.15
N ASN A 68 -2.93 13.14 7.56
CA ASN A 68 -1.84 13.27 8.52
C ASN A 68 -0.50 12.71 8.01
N GLU A 69 -0.39 12.41 6.71
CA GLU A 69 0.76 11.73 6.11
C GLU A 69 1.65 12.69 5.30
N GLU A 70 2.00 13.84 5.89
CA GLU A 70 2.77 14.89 5.23
C GLU A 70 4.03 14.35 4.51
N GLY A 71 4.21 14.73 3.24
CA GLY A 71 5.31 14.25 2.40
C GLY A 71 5.13 12.85 1.78
N LYS A 72 4.02 12.16 2.04
CA LYS A 72 3.74 10.80 1.50
C LYS A 72 2.44 10.73 0.69
N PHE A 73 2.15 11.77 -0.08
CA PHE A 73 0.89 11.88 -0.81
C PHE A 73 0.65 10.70 -1.76
N LEU A 74 1.56 10.45 -2.71
CA LEU A 74 1.41 9.35 -3.66
C LEU A 74 1.28 7.97 -2.97
N PRO A 75 2.16 7.56 -2.03
CA PRO A 75 1.97 6.31 -1.27
C PRO A 75 0.63 6.20 -0.54
N TRP A 76 0.07 7.32 -0.08
CA TRP A 76 -1.26 7.36 0.52
C TRP A 76 -2.38 7.16 -0.50
N VAL A 77 -2.32 7.85 -1.65
CA VAL A 77 -3.28 7.66 -2.76
C VAL A 77 -3.26 6.21 -3.27
N MET A 78 -2.07 5.63 -3.44
CA MET A 78 -1.91 4.24 -3.90
C MET A 78 -2.56 3.23 -2.94
N ARG A 79 -2.48 3.46 -1.62
CA ARG A 79 -3.17 2.62 -0.63
C ARG A 79 -4.69 2.73 -0.71
N ILE A 80 -5.22 3.93 -0.99
CA ILE A 80 -6.67 4.11 -1.18
C ILE A 80 -7.14 3.30 -2.39
N ALA A 81 -6.44 3.41 -3.52
CA ALA A 81 -6.78 2.66 -4.73
C ALA A 81 -6.64 1.15 -4.53
N HIS A 82 -5.58 0.69 -3.87
CA HIS A 82 -5.42 -0.72 -3.54
C HIS A 82 -6.61 -1.25 -2.75
N ASN A 83 -7.03 -0.54 -1.70
CA ASN A 83 -8.19 -0.94 -0.91
C ASN A 83 -9.48 -1.00 -1.76
N LEU A 84 -9.68 -0.05 -2.67
CA LEU A 84 -10.84 -0.06 -3.59
C LEU A 84 -10.81 -1.26 -4.55
N VAL A 85 -9.64 -1.61 -5.09
CA VAL A 85 -9.45 -2.81 -5.92
C VAL A 85 -9.83 -4.06 -5.14
N ILE A 86 -9.30 -4.21 -3.91
CA ILE A 86 -9.61 -5.36 -3.06
C ILE A 86 -11.10 -5.41 -2.73
N ASP A 87 -11.70 -4.28 -2.33
CA ASP A 87 -13.13 -4.18 -2.04
C ASP A 87 -13.99 -4.59 -3.25
N HIS A 88 -13.59 -4.20 -4.47
CA HIS A 88 -14.26 -4.59 -5.71
C HIS A 88 -14.25 -6.12 -5.87
N PHE A 89 -13.09 -6.76 -5.75
CA PHE A 89 -12.97 -8.22 -5.94
C PHE A 89 -13.70 -9.02 -4.86
N ARG A 90 -13.69 -8.55 -3.61
CA ARG A 90 -14.46 -9.18 -2.51
C ARG A 90 -15.96 -9.15 -2.79
N LYS A 91 -16.50 -8.01 -3.23
CA LYS A 91 -17.94 -7.87 -3.54
C LYS A 91 -18.44 -8.79 -4.65
N HIS A 92 -17.58 -9.09 -5.63
CA HIS A 92 -17.96 -9.89 -6.78
C HIS A 92 -17.69 -11.39 -6.60
N ASN A 93 -17.26 -11.83 -5.41
CA ASN A 93 -16.86 -13.22 -5.12
C ASN A 93 -15.83 -13.79 -6.13
N ARG A 94 -15.13 -12.86 -6.81
CA ARG A 94 -14.14 -13.08 -7.85
C ARG A 94 -12.78 -12.64 -7.34
N MET A 95 -12.53 -12.77 -6.03
CA MET A 95 -11.16 -12.66 -5.56
C MET A 95 -10.41 -13.76 -6.32
N PRO A 96 -9.53 -13.42 -7.28
CA PRO A 96 -8.60 -14.43 -7.74
C PRO A 96 -7.94 -14.92 -6.46
N MET A 97 -7.66 -16.21 -6.31
CA MET A 97 -6.53 -16.58 -5.47
C MET A 97 -5.36 -15.83 -6.10
N TYR A 98 -5.12 -14.63 -5.61
CA TYR A 98 -4.01 -13.83 -6.01
C TYR A 98 -2.84 -14.66 -5.52
N ASN A 99 -2.24 -15.42 -6.43
CA ASN A 99 -1.06 -16.20 -6.14
C ASN A 99 -0.05 -15.18 -5.64
N SER A 100 0.08 -15.13 -4.32
CA SER A 100 0.95 -14.27 -3.53
C SER A 100 2.43 -14.57 -3.76
N LYS A 101 2.78 -15.20 -4.89
CA LYS A 101 4.13 -15.20 -5.43
C LYS A 101 4.57 -13.83 -5.92
N GLU A 102 3.63 -12.92 -6.20
CA GLU A 102 3.94 -11.51 -6.42
C GLU A 102 3.21 -10.64 -5.39
N SER A 103 3.66 -10.66 -4.13
CA SER A 103 3.42 -9.52 -3.25
C SER A 103 4.05 -8.30 -3.95
N TYR A 104 3.25 -7.55 -4.71
CA TYR A 104 3.72 -6.30 -5.30
C TYR A 104 3.89 -5.35 -4.14
N ASN A 105 5.13 -5.27 -3.70
CA ASN A 105 5.56 -4.25 -2.80
C ASN A 105 5.18 -2.91 -3.45
N ILE A 106 4.28 -2.13 -2.85
CA ILE A 106 3.90 -0.80 -3.38
C ILE A 106 5.16 0.08 -3.58
N PHE A 107 6.24 -0.22 -2.86
CA PHE A 107 7.55 0.40 -3.03
C PHE A 107 8.31 -0.05 -4.30
N SER A 108 8.01 -1.20 -4.91
CA SER A 108 8.65 -1.64 -6.16
C SER A 108 8.11 -0.93 -7.40
N LEU A 109 6.95 -0.25 -7.31
CA LEU A 109 6.43 0.65 -8.37
C LEU A 109 7.10 2.04 -8.37
N LEU A 110 8.00 2.28 -7.40
CA LEU A 110 8.83 3.48 -7.34
C LEU A 110 10.21 3.29 -7.99
N GLY A 111 10.58 2.06 -8.36
CA GLY A 111 11.84 1.75 -9.03
C GLY A 111 11.63 1.35 -10.49
N ASP A 112 12.24 2.09 -11.42
CA ASP A 112 12.60 1.54 -12.72
C ASP A 112 13.65 0.46 -12.50
N ASP A 113 13.35 -0.78 -12.87
CA ASP A 113 14.29 -1.65 -13.61
C ASP A 113 13.72 -3.06 -13.71
N LYS A 114 13.80 -3.63 -14.91
CA LYS A 114 13.88 -5.08 -15.07
C LYS A 114 15.03 -5.56 -14.18
N LEU A 115 14.70 -6.30 -13.11
CA LEU A 115 15.72 -6.90 -12.25
C LEU A 115 16.63 -7.76 -13.14
N ASN A 116 17.92 -7.41 -13.22
CA ASN A 116 18.90 -8.30 -13.84
C ASN A 116 19.04 -9.57 -12.98
N ALA A 117 19.68 -10.63 -13.50
CA ALA A 117 19.78 -11.92 -12.80
C ALA A 117 20.39 -11.80 -11.38
N GLU A 118 21.30 -10.84 -11.18
CA GLU A 118 21.89 -10.53 -9.87
C GLU A 118 20.87 -9.92 -8.89
N LYS A 119 20.11 -8.91 -9.34
CA LYS A 119 19.02 -8.30 -8.55
C LYS A 119 17.93 -9.34 -8.21
N GLN A 120 17.69 -10.33 -9.08
CA GLN A 120 16.75 -11.43 -8.80
C GLN A 120 17.26 -12.37 -7.70
N LEU A 121 18.53 -12.78 -7.74
CA LEU A 121 19.14 -13.62 -6.69
C LEU A 121 19.15 -12.92 -5.33
N ILE A 122 19.48 -11.63 -5.29
CA ILE A 122 19.43 -10.82 -4.06
C ILE A 122 18.00 -10.78 -3.50
N LYS A 123 17.00 -10.60 -4.37
CA LYS A 123 15.60 -10.59 -3.96
C LYS A 123 15.17 -11.95 -3.37
N GLU A 124 15.50 -13.06 -4.02
CA GLU A 124 15.17 -14.40 -3.53
C GLU A 124 15.79 -14.69 -2.15
N GLN A 125 17.03 -14.21 -1.92
CA GLN A 125 17.70 -14.32 -0.62
C GLN A 125 16.97 -13.47 0.45
N ILE A 126 16.65 -12.21 0.15
CA ILE A 126 15.90 -11.33 1.05
C ILE A 126 14.53 -11.93 1.41
N ASP A 127 13.81 -12.47 0.42
CA ASP A 127 12.50 -13.10 0.63
C ASP A 127 12.61 -14.34 1.54
N SER A 128 13.65 -15.16 1.36
CA SER A 128 13.94 -16.32 2.22
C SER A 128 14.26 -15.93 3.66
N ASP A 129 15.05 -14.86 3.86
CA ASP A 129 15.40 -14.38 5.19
C ASP A 129 14.19 -13.74 5.88
N LEU A 130 13.36 -12.98 5.15
CA LEU A 130 12.09 -12.44 5.64
C LEU A 130 11.14 -13.54 6.12
N LEU A 131 10.97 -14.61 5.34
CA LEU A 131 10.11 -15.74 5.74
C LEU A 131 10.60 -16.43 7.00
N ARG A 132 11.92 -16.52 7.22
CA ARG A 132 12.49 -17.06 8.46
C ARG A 132 12.21 -16.15 9.64
N MET A 133 12.43 -14.84 9.50
CA MET A 133 12.16 -13.87 10.57
C MET A 133 10.67 -13.78 10.93
N ILE A 134 9.76 -13.92 9.97
CA ILE A 134 8.31 -13.99 10.27
C ILE A 134 8.01 -15.16 11.20
N LYS A 135 8.65 -16.32 11.02
CA LYS A 135 8.45 -17.50 11.89
C LYS A 135 8.98 -17.32 13.31
N GLU A 136 9.84 -16.33 13.55
CA GLU A 136 10.38 -16.02 14.88
C GLU A 136 9.48 -15.07 15.68
N LEU A 137 8.46 -14.47 15.05
CA LEU A 137 7.53 -13.60 15.74
C LEU A 137 6.61 -14.40 16.67
N PRO A 138 6.03 -13.77 17.71
CA PRO A 138 4.91 -14.35 18.44
C PRO A 138 3.77 -14.79 17.50
N GLU A 139 3.10 -15.89 17.82
CA GLU A 139 2.07 -16.51 16.97
C GLU A 139 0.98 -15.51 16.56
N ASP A 140 0.55 -14.65 17.48
CA ASP A 140 -0.48 -13.66 17.24
C ASP A 140 -0.05 -12.51 16.30
N GLN A 141 1.27 -12.26 16.20
CA GLN A 141 1.87 -11.34 15.23
C GLN A 141 2.04 -12.00 13.86
N GLN A 142 2.36 -13.30 13.82
CA GLN A 142 2.40 -14.07 12.58
C GLN A 142 1.01 -14.14 11.95
N GLU A 143 0.00 -14.46 12.77
CA GLU A 143 -1.38 -14.64 12.34
C GLU A 143 -1.94 -13.37 11.67
N VAL A 144 -1.75 -12.20 12.30
CA VAL A 144 -2.20 -10.91 11.73
C VAL A 144 -1.45 -10.54 10.45
N LEU A 145 -0.15 -10.82 10.37
CA LEU A 145 0.61 -10.62 9.13
C LEU A 145 0.08 -11.52 8.03
N GLU A 146 -0.21 -12.78 8.35
CA GLU A 146 -0.69 -13.73 7.37
C GLU A 146 -2.03 -13.29 6.78
N MET A 147 -2.99 -12.99 7.66
CA MET A 147 -4.30 -12.51 7.24
C MET A 147 -4.21 -11.18 6.50
N ARG A 148 -3.35 -10.26 6.93
CA ARG A 148 -3.27 -8.92 6.33
C ARG A 148 -2.56 -8.91 4.98
N ILE A 149 -1.45 -9.64 4.86
CA ILE A 149 -0.55 -9.57 3.70
C ILE A 149 -0.87 -10.64 2.66
N TYR A 150 -1.21 -11.87 3.08
CA TYR A 150 -1.49 -12.96 2.15
C TYR A 150 -2.97 -13.14 1.84
N LYS A 151 -3.86 -12.82 2.79
CA LYS A 151 -5.33 -12.93 2.62
C LYS A 151 -5.99 -11.57 2.36
N ASP A 152 -5.20 -10.50 2.27
CA ASP A 152 -5.65 -9.12 2.06
C ASP A 152 -6.77 -8.66 3.02
N MET A 153 -6.93 -9.26 4.20
CA MET A 153 -8.04 -8.96 5.11
C MET A 153 -7.90 -7.56 5.73
N SER A 154 -9.00 -6.84 5.88
CA SER A 154 -9.07 -5.62 6.69
C SER A 154 -8.91 -5.92 8.17
N PHE A 155 -8.45 -4.95 8.97
CA PHE A 155 -8.36 -5.14 10.43
C PHE A 155 -9.70 -5.44 11.08
N LYS A 156 -10.82 -5.01 10.48
CA LYS A 156 -12.15 -5.40 10.91
C LYS A 156 -12.41 -6.89 10.66
N GLU A 157 -12.12 -7.40 9.46
CA GLU A 157 -12.27 -8.83 9.16
C GLU A 157 -11.33 -9.68 10.00
N ILE A 158 -10.10 -9.22 10.26
CA ILE A 158 -9.15 -9.88 11.17
C ILE A 158 -9.71 -9.94 12.58
N SER A 159 -10.26 -8.83 13.08
CA SER A 159 -10.95 -8.74 14.37
C SER A 159 -12.12 -9.72 14.44
N ASP A 160 -12.96 -9.74 13.40
CA ASP A 160 -14.11 -10.64 13.31
C ASP A 160 -13.68 -12.12 13.24
N ASN A 161 -12.57 -12.45 12.57
CA ASN A 161 -12.07 -13.82 12.41
C ASN A 161 -11.35 -14.37 13.66
N THR A 162 -10.64 -13.51 14.38
CA THR A 162 -9.84 -13.91 15.57
C THR A 162 -10.54 -13.66 16.90
N GLY A 163 -11.69 -13.00 16.90
CA GLY A 163 -12.45 -12.67 18.11
C GLY A 163 -11.83 -11.58 19.00
N VAL A 164 -10.74 -10.93 18.56
CA VAL A 164 -10.13 -9.81 19.28
C VAL A 164 -10.68 -8.47 18.79
N SER A 165 -10.48 -7.40 19.55
CA SER A 165 -10.89 -6.05 19.10
C SER A 165 -10.07 -5.56 17.90
N ILE A 166 -10.63 -4.67 17.07
CA ILE A 166 -9.90 -4.04 15.96
C ILE A 166 -8.61 -3.35 16.42
N ASN A 167 -8.63 -2.74 17.62
CA ASN A 167 -7.43 -2.11 18.21
C ASN A 167 -6.38 -3.14 18.60
N THR A 168 -6.79 -4.32 19.04
CA THR A 168 -5.88 -5.44 19.33
C THR A 168 -5.24 -5.95 18.04
N ALA A 169 -6.01 -6.13 16.97
CA ALA A 169 -5.48 -6.52 15.66
C ALA A 169 -4.48 -5.48 15.11
N LEU A 170 -4.81 -4.19 15.20
CA LEU A 170 -3.90 -3.09 14.86
C LEU A 170 -2.62 -3.11 15.71
N GLY A 171 -2.77 -3.34 17.02
CA GLY A 171 -1.65 -3.47 17.95
C GLY A 171 -0.71 -4.62 17.58
N ARG A 172 -1.26 -5.81 17.32
CA ARG A 172 -0.50 -6.99 16.87
C ARG A 172 0.26 -6.69 15.59
N MET A 173 -0.37 -6.08 14.59
CA MET A 173 0.30 -5.71 13.34
C MET A 173 1.44 -4.71 13.58
N ARG A 174 1.21 -3.70 14.43
CA ARG A 174 2.24 -2.72 14.78
C ARG A 174 3.45 -3.40 15.43
N TYR A 175 3.23 -4.29 16.39
CA TYR A 175 4.32 -5.00 17.06
C TYR A 175 5.02 -5.99 16.14
N ALA A 176 4.29 -6.66 15.25
CA ALA A 176 4.85 -7.52 14.21
C ALA A 176 5.88 -6.75 13.36
N LEU A 177 5.51 -5.56 12.86
CA LEU A 177 6.40 -4.72 12.06
C LEU A 177 7.61 -4.19 12.86
N ILE A 178 7.42 -3.82 14.12
CA ILE A 178 8.52 -3.36 14.99
C ILE A 178 9.51 -4.50 15.25
N ASN A 179 9.02 -5.70 15.55
CA ASN A 179 9.87 -6.85 15.85
C ASN A 179 10.57 -7.37 14.60
N LEU A 180 9.90 -7.41 13.44
CA LEU A 180 10.55 -7.71 12.16
C LEU A 180 11.69 -6.73 11.87
N ARG A 181 11.49 -5.42 12.09
CA ARG A 181 12.56 -4.44 11.89
C ARG A 181 13.76 -4.71 12.78
N LYS A 182 13.54 -5.05 14.06
CA LYS A 182 14.62 -5.42 14.98
C LYS A 182 15.37 -6.67 14.51
N LEU A 183 14.65 -7.68 14.00
CA LEU A 183 15.26 -8.90 13.47
C LEU A 183 16.10 -8.61 12.22
N VAL A 184 15.61 -7.75 11.31
CA VAL A 184 16.35 -7.30 10.13
C VAL A 184 17.66 -6.61 10.53
N GLU A 185 17.60 -5.68 11.50
CA GLU A 185 18.77 -4.97 12.01
C GLU A 185 19.77 -5.93 12.69
N ALA A 186 19.28 -6.87 13.52
CA ALA A 186 20.13 -7.85 14.20
C ALA A 186 20.82 -8.83 13.25
N ASN A 187 20.16 -9.18 12.14
CA ASN A 187 20.72 -10.06 11.11
C ASN A 187 21.51 -9.31 10.03
N ASN A 188 21.73 -7.99 10.17
CA ASN A 188 22.41 -7.13 9.20
C ASN A 188 21.86 -7.26 7.77
N ILE A 189 20.55 -7.45 7.63
CA ILE A 189 19.91 -7.58 6.31
C ILE A 189 19.71 -6.19 5.72
N VAL A 190 20.32 -5.95 4.56
CA VAL A 190 20.16 -4.70 3.81
C VAL A 190 18.90 -4.81 2.95
N LEU A 191 17.84 -4.08 3.32
CA LEU A 191 16.55 -4.07 2.61
C LEU A 191 16.47 -3.01 1.48
N THR A 192 17.54 -2.24 1.26
CA THR A 192 17.59 -1.16 0.25
C THR A 192 18.48 -1.53 -0.92
N ASN A 193 17.90 -1.42 -2.13
CA ASN A 193 18.63 -0.97 -3.32
C ASN A 193 18.38 0.54 -3.49
#